data_AF-A0A0Q4FPW7-F1
#
_entry.id   AF-A0A0Q4FPW7-F1
#
_cell.length_a   1.000
_cell.length_b   1.000
_cell.length_c   1.000
_cell.angle_alpha   90.00
_cell.angle_beta   90.00
_cell.angle_gamma   90.00
#
_symmetry.space_group_name_H-M   'P 1'
#
loop_
_entity.id
_entity.type
_entity.pdbx_description
1 polymer ?
#
loop_
_entity_poly.entity_id
_entity_poly.type
_entity_poly.pdbx_seq_one_letter_code
_entity_poly.pdbx_strand_id
1 'polypeptide(L)'
;MGDFLSGPVPTPAGPASAAPPSPTPDRPTGMTADDPRLPKQSRPQVERLLALVGEIEGRAARDPLLASALTEVRQMRDVHLPQLVASYADIPPAHRADIFRKTGRSASYVLNEGVEKMIARAEALSRSLAQEDIDSFADNLKFIETRYGGRDPLG
;
A
#
# COMPACT_ATOMS: atom_id res chain seq x y z
N MET A 1 81.21 -14.75 10.46
CA MET A 1 80.83 -13.51 11.17
C MET A 1 79.81 -12.78 10.32
N GLY A 2 78.67 -12.36 10.90
CA GLY A 2 77.70 -11.48 10.24
C GLY A 2 76.25 -11.98 10.27
N ASP A 3 75.79 -12.40 11.44
CA ASP A 3 74.38 -12.42 11.83
C ASP A 3 73.79 -11.01 11.62
N PHE A 4 72.62 -10.83 10.97
CA PHE A 4 71.63 -9.78 11.30
C PHE A 4 70.32 -9.97 10.49
N LEU A 5 69.32 -10.51 11.20
CA LEU A 5 67.93 -10.04 11.30
C LEU A 5 66.96 -10.16 10.11
N SER A 6 66.13 -11.20 10.23
CA SER A 6 64.70 -11.28 9.89
C SER A 6 63.98 -9.95 9.64
N GLY A 7 63.41 -9.81 8.44
CA GLY A 7 62.26 -8.95 8.18
C GLY A 7 61.04 -9.84 7.87
N PRO A 8 59.90 -9.68 8.56
CA PRO A 8 58.73 -10.51 8.31
C PRO A 8 58.05 -10.14 6.97
N VAL A 9 57.70 -11.17 6.22
CA VAL A 9 56.84 -11.11 5.03
C VAL A 9 55.43 -10.68 5.46
N PRO A 10 54.80 -9.66 4.86
CA PRO A 10 53.38 -9.42 5.10
C PRO A 10 52.52 -10.46 4.36
N THR A 11 51.89 -11.34 5.15
CA THR A 11 50.85 -12.30 4.80
C THR A 11 49.61 -11.58 4.23
N PRO A 12 48.84 -12.18 3.30
CA PRO A 12 47.85 -11.45 2.50
C PRO A 12 46.67 -10.96 3.33
N ALA A 13 46.15 -9.79 2.95
CA ALA A 13 44.91 -9.23 3.45
C ALA A 13 43.79 -10.27 3.32
N GLY A 14 43.31 -10.76 4.47
CA GLY A 14 42.16 -11.63 4.55
C GLY A 14 40.92 -10.97 3.95
N PRO A 15 39.94 -11.77 3.46
CA PRO A 15 38.70 -11.23 2.97
C PRO A 15 38.05 -10.47 4.12
N ALA A 16 37.79 -9.17 3.89
CA ALA A 16 36.92 -8.39 4.74
C ALA A 16 35.63 -9.20 4.92
N SER A 17 35.42 -9.73 6.13
CA SER A 17 34.14 -10.28 6.54
C SER A 17 33.09 -9.25 6.15
N ALA A 18 32.29 -9.62 5.15
CA ALA A 18 31.03 -8.95 4.87
C ALA A 18 30.28 -8.92 6.21
N ALA A 19 30.21 -7.74 6.82
CA ALA A 19 29.27 -7.51 7.89
C ALA A 19 27.90 -7.97 7.37
N PRO A 20 27.13 -8.76 8.12
CA PRO A 20 25.76 -9.06 7.72
C PRO A 20 25.05 -7.73 7.46
N PRO A 21 24.18 -7.63 6.43
CA PRO A 21 23.37 -6.44 6.29
C PRO A 21 22.65 -6.27 7.63
N SER A 22 22.88 -5.14 8.29
CA SER A 22 22.10 -4.80 9.47
C SER A 22 20.64 -4.98 9.06
N PRO A 23 19.81 -5.70 9.84
CA PRO A 23 18.38 -5.69 9.59
C PRO A 23 18.01 -4.22 9.68
N THR A 24 17.70 -3.62 8.52
CA THR A 24 17.05 -2.32 8.47
C THR A 24 15.94 -2.42 9.49
N PRO A 25 15.87 -1.53 10.50
CA PRO A 25 14.72 -1.52 11.40
C PRO A 25 13.52 -1.51 10.46
N ASP A 26 12.68 -2.52 10.60
CA ASP A 26 11.42 -2.69 9.89
C ASP A 26 10.73 -1.34 10.00
N ARG A 27 10.89 -0.51 8.98
CA ARG A 27 10.20 0.77 8.92
C ARG A 27 8.76 0.30 8.94
N PRO A 28 7.90 0.73 9.89
CA PRO A 28 6.48 0.49 9.72
C PRO A 28 6.11 1.19 8.42
N THR A 29 6.11 0.43 7.33
CA THR A 29 6.06 0.95 5.97
C THR A 29 4.58 0.99 5.64
N GLY A 30 3.91 1.93 6.28
CA GLY A 30 2.46 2.08 6.17
C GLY A 30 1.95 3.06 7.20
N MET A 31 1.12 4.01 6.74
CA MET A 31 0.31 4.84 7.62
C MET A 31 -0.63 3.94 8.42
N THR A 32 -0.76 4.17 9.71
CA THR A 32 -1.71 3.45 10.58
C THR A 32 -2.88 4.36 10.97
N ALA A 33 -4.06 3.79 11.19
CA ALA A 33 -5.26 4.56 11.57
C ALA A 33 -5.08 5.33 12.90
N ASP A 34 -4.24 4.81 13.80
CA ASP A 34 -3.91 5.42 15.10
C ASP A 34 -2.77 6.45 15.07
N ASP A 35 -2.30 6.86 13.89
CA ASP A 35 -1.18 7.79 13.79
C ASP A 35 -1.44 9.09 14.59
N PRO A 36 -0.49 9.53 15.45
CA PRO A 36 -0.68 10.71 16.31
C PRO A 36 -0.80 12.02 15.52
N ARG A 37 -0.33 12.08 14.27
CA ARG A 37 -0.46 13.25 13.38
C ARG A 37 -1.87 13.39 12.82
N LEU A 38 -2.65 12.30 12.85
CA LEU A 38 -4.00 12.24 12.32
C LEU A 38 -5.00 12.86 13.33
N PRO A 39 -5.81 13.83 12.90
CA PRO A 39 -6.83 14.38 13.77
C PRO A 39 -7.89 13.32 14.10
N LYS A 40 -8.38 13.35 15.35
CA LYS A 40 -9.29 12.33 15.90
C LYS A 40 -10.51 12.06 15.03
N GLN A 41 -11.07 13.10 14.42
CA GLN A 41 -12.26 13.02 13.56
C GLN A 41 -12.03 12.26 12.23
N SER A 42 -10.79 12.16 11.77
CA SER A 42 -10.43 11.53 10.48
C SER A 42 -10.00 10.08 10.62
N ARG A 43 -9.68 9.63 11.84
CA ARG A 43 -9.30 8.25 12.16
C ARG A 43 -10.25 7.19 11.59
N PRO A 44 -11.59 7.27 11.79
CA PRO A 44 -12.48 6.24 11.27
C PRO A 44 -12.49 6.17 9.74
N GLN A 45 -12.28 7.30 9.05
CA GLN A 45 -12.19 7.31 7.58
C GLN A 45 -10.89 6.68 7.09
N VAL A 46 -9.76 6.97 7.76
CA VAL A 46 -8.48 6.34 7.44
C VAL A 46 -8.52 4.84 7.71
N GLU A 47 -9.09 4.42 8.83
CA GLU A 47 -9.31 3.01 9.14
C GLU A 47 -10.12 2.30 8.04
N ARG A 48 -11.23 2.92 7.62
CA ARG A 48 -12.07 2.41 6.52
C ARG A 48 -11.29 2.29 5.21
N LEU A 49 -10.49 3.30 4.85
CA LEU A 49 -9.63 3.26 3.68
C LEU A 49 -8.64 2.09 3.76
N LEU A 50 -7.94 1.92 4.88
CA LEU A 50 -6.97 0.85 5.07
C LEU A 50 -7.62 -0.54 5.02
N ALA A 51 -8.83 -0.69 5.58
CA ALA A 51 -9.60 -1.93 5.49
C ALA A 51 -9.95 -2.27 4.03
N LEU A 52 -10.46 -1.31 3.26
CA LEU A 52 -10.77 -1.49 1.83
C LEU A 52 -9.53 -1.84 1.01
N VAL A 53 -8.38 -1.19 1.29
CA VAL A 53 -7.10 -1.53 0.67
C VAL A 53 -6.76 -2.99 0.97
N GLY A 54 -6.84 -3.42 2.23
CA GLY A 54 -6.55 -4.81 2.63
C GLY A 54 -7.48 -5.83 1.96
N GLU A 55 -8.76 -5.52 1.79
CA GLU A 55 -9.69 -6.37 1.04
C GLU A 55 -9.29 -6.52 -0.44
N ILE A 56 -8.95 -5.41 -1.10
CA ILE A 56 -8.50 -5.41 -2.50
C ILE A 56 -7.19 -6.18 -2.64
N GLU A 57 -6.23 -5.98 -1.73
CA GLU A 57 -4.97 -6.72 -1.71
C GLU A 57 -5.20 -8.24 -1.56
N GLY A 58 -6.12 -8.64 -0.66
CA GLY A 58 -6.46 -10.05 -0.45
C GLY A 58 -7.12 -10.71 -1.67
N ARG A 59 -7.90 -9.97 -2.45
CA ARG A 59 -8.49 -10.44 -3.71
C ARG A 59 -7.44 -10.52 -4.82
N ALA A 60 -6.66 -9.46 -5.01
CA ALA A 60 -5.60 -9.39 -6.02
C ALA A 60 -4.49 -10.44 -5.82
N ALA A 61 -4.26 -10.91 -4.59
CA ALA A 61 -3.33 -12.01 -4.34
C ALA A 61 -3.72 -13.33 -5.05
N ARG A 62 -4.99 -13.48 -5.44
CA ARG A 62 -5.53 -14.68 -6.12
C ARG A 62 -5.56 -14.54 -7.63
N ASP A 63 -5.46 -13.31 -8.15
CA ASP A 63 -5.53 -13.04 -9.59
C ASP A 63 -4.47 -11.99 -10.02
N PRO A 64 -3.45 -12.40 -10.78
CA PRO A 64 -2.39 -11.51 -11.26
C PRO A 64 -2.88 -10.46 -12.27
N LEU A 65 -4.06 -10.62 -12.88
CA LEU A 65 -4.65 -9.60 -13.75
C LEU A 65 -5.01 -8.32 -12.97
N LEU A 66 -5.14 -8.43 -11.65
CA LEU A 66 -5.50 -7.33 -10.75
C LEU A 66 -4.28 -6.51 -10.29
N ALA A 67 -3.10 -6.71 -10.87
CA ALA A 67 -1.85 -6.04 -10.50
C ALA A 67 -1.93 -4.50 -10.59
N SER A 68 -2.70 -3.97 -11.55
CA SER A 68 -2.90 -2.53 -11.71
C SER A 68 -3.73 -1.93 -10.57
N ALA A 69 -4.84 -2.57 -10.21
CA ALA A 69 -5.67 -2.16 -9.07
C ALA A 69 -4.87 -2.25 -7.76
N LEU A 70 -4.07 -3.31 -7.60
CA LEU A 70 -3.17 -3.51 -6.47
C LEU A 70 -2.13 -2.38 -6.35
N THR A 71 -1.54 -1.98 -7.49
CA THR A 71 -0.56 -0.89 -7.52
C THR A 71 -1.20 0.44 -7.12
N GLU A 72 -2.42 0.71 -7.59
CA GLU A 72 -3.14 1.94 -7.27
C GLU A 72 -3.48 2.04 -5.77
N VAL A 73 -4.04 0.98 -5.17
CA VAL A 73 -4.39 1.00 -3.74
C VAL A 73 -3.16 1.09 -2.84
N ARG A 74 -2.03 0.51 -3.26
CA ARG A 74 -0.74 0.66 -2.57
C ARG A 74 -0.22 2.09 -2.66
N GLN A 75 -0.29 2.75 -3.81
CA GLN A 75 0.07 4.16 -3.92
C GLN A 75 -0.81 5.05 -3.04
N MET A 76 -2.11 4.76 -2.97
CA MET A 76 -3.03 5.46 -2.08
C MET A 76 -2.59 5.34 -0.61
N ARG A 77 -2.30 4.12 -0.14
CA ARG A 77 -1.86 3.86 1.24
C ARG A 77 -0.47 4.41 1.54
N ASP A 78 0.49 4.19 0.66
CA ASP A 78 1.93 4.34 0.96
C ASP A 78 2.48 5.71 0.55
N VAL A 79 1.78 6.42 -0.35
CA VAL A 79 2.22 7.73 -0.86
C VAL A 79 1.21 8.81 -0.54
N HIS A 80 -0.01 8.70 -1.05
CA HIS A 80 -0.98 9.80 -1.01
C HIS A 80 -1.48 10.09 0.41
N LEU A 81 -1.85 9.04 1.15
CA LEU A 81 -2.33 9.21 2.52
C LEU A 81 -1.27 9.83 3.45
N PRO A 82 -0.01 9.34 3.51
CA PRO A 82 1.06 9.99 4.28
C PRO A 82 1.32 11.44 3.87
N GLN A 83 1.34 11.75 2.56
CA GLN A 83 1.54 13.11 2.06
C GLN A 83 0.43 14.07 2.51
N LEU A 84 -0.82 13.60 2.48
CA LEU A 84 -1.98 14.40 2.89
C LEU A 84 -1.94 14.69 4.39
N VAL A 85 -1.58 13.70 5.21
CA VAL A 85 -1.46 13.87 6.66
C VAL A 85 -0.24 14.72 7.03
N ALA A 86 0.88 14.59 6.32
CA ALA A 86 2.05 15.46 6.50
C ALA A 86 1.70 16.92 6.20
N SER A 87 0.97 17.17 5.10
CA SER A 87 0.50 18.51 4.73
C SER A 87 -0.43 19.11 5.79
N TYR A 88 -1.28 18.28 6.41
CA TYR A 88 -2.12 18.72 7.54
C TYR A 88 -1.27 19.06 8.78
N ALA A 89 -0.29 18.23 9.10
CA ALA A 89 0.57 18.39 10.27
C ALA A 89 1.49 19.63 10.17
N ASP A 90 1.89 19.99 8.95
CA ASP A 90 2.72 21.18 8.67
C ASP A 90 2.00 22.49 8.98
N ILE A 91 0.66 22.53 8.83
CA ILE A 91 -0.14 23.73 9.08
C ILE A 91 -0.19 24.03 10.60
N PRO A 92 0.42 25.13 11.07
CA PRO A 92 0.44 25.47 12.50
C PRO A 92 -0.97 25.71 13.05
N PRO A 93 -1.25 25.34 14.31
CA PRO A 93 -2.59 25.47 14.90
C PRO A 93 -3.12 26.91 14.91
N ALA A 94 -2.24 27.91 15.07
CA ALA A 94 -2.60 29.33 14.98
C ALA A 94 -3.11 29.71 13.57
N HIS A 95 -2.56 29.11 12.51
CA HIS A 95 -2.98 29.34 11.14
C HIS A 95 -4.25 28.56 10.76
N ARG A 96 -4.52 27.42 11.41
CA ARG A 96 -5.75 26.63 11.14
C ARG A 96 -7.03 27.44 11.40
N ALA A 97 -7.03 28.27 12.45
CA ALA A 97 -8.17 29.15 12.77
C ALA A 97 -8.30 30.32 11.77
N ASP A 98 -7.19 30.88 11.30
CA ASP A 98 -7.18 31.97 10.31
C ASP A 98 -7.61 31.48 8.92
N ILE A 99 -7.14 30.30 8.50
CA ILE A 99 -7.55 29.63 7.26
C ILE A 99 -9.05 29.35 7.28
N PHE A 100 -9.60 28.84 8.40
CA PHE A 100 -11.02 28.61 8.54
C PHE A 100 -11.83 29.90 8.36
N ARG A 101 -11.38 31.02 8.93
CA ARG A 101 -12.02 32.33 8.78
C ARG A 101 -11.96 32.88 7.35
N LYS A 102 -10.86 32.64 6.62
CA LYS A 102 -10.64 33.16 5.26
C LYS A 102 -11.28 32.32 4.15
N THR A 103 -11.23 30.99 4.29
CA THR A 103 -11.65 30.05 3.23
C THR A 103 -12.96 29.34 3.54
N GLY A 104 -13.47 29.45 4.78
CA GLY A 104 -14.64 28.71 5.24
C GLY A 104 -14.43 27.20 5.39
N ARG A 105 -13.24 26.67 5.04
CA ARG A 105 -12.91 25.25 5.14
C ARG A 105 -11.78 25.06 6.13
N SER A 106 -11.96 24.13 7.08
CA SER A 106 -10.89 23.78 8.02
C SER A 106 -9.86 22.86 7.33
N ALA A 107 -8.60 22.93 7.73
CA ALA A 107 -7.58 22.00 7.23
C ALA A 107 -7.99 20.53 7.44
N SER A 108 -8.72 20.24 8.54
CA SER A 108 -9.30 18.93 8.81
C SER A 108 -10.41 18.55 7.83
N TYR A 109 -11.21 19.53 7.37
CA TYR A 109 -12.21 19.30 6.32
C TYR A 109 -11.55 18.89 5.00
N VAL A 110 -10.47 19.59 4.60
CA VAL A 110 -9.73 19.25 3.37
C VAL A 110 -9.09 17.86 3.46
N LEU A 111 -8.52 17.51 4.62
CA LEU A 111 -8.03 16.16 4.88
C LEU A 111 -9.14 15.11 4.71
N ASN A 112 -10.29 15.31 5.38
CA ASN A 112 -11.43 14.40 5.28
C ASN A 112 -11.95 14.28 3.85
N GLU A 113 -12.07 15.39 3.12
CA GLU A 113 -12.51 15.40 1.72
C GLU A 113 -11.54 14.59 0.83
N GLY A 114 -10.23 14.71 1.07
CA GLY A 114 -9.22 13.92 0.38
C GLY A 114 -9.32 12.43 0.68
N VAL A 115 -9.47 12.05 1.95
CA VAL A 115 -9.64 10.65 2.37
C VAL A 115 -10.94 10.07 1.81
N GLU A 116 -12.05 10.81 1.83
CA GLU A 116 -13.33 10.37 1.24
C GLU A 116 -13.22 10.11 -0.27
N LYS A 117 -12.51 10.97 -1.01
CA LYS A 117 -12.25 10.75 -2.44
C LYS A 117 -11.45 9.47 -2.67
N MET A 118 -10.46 9.20 -1.82
CA MET A 118 -9.68 7.96 -1.87
C MET A 118 -10.56 6.74 -1.58
N ILE A 119 -11.42 6.81 -0.57
CA ILE A 119 -12.37 5.73 -0.25
C ILE A 119 -13.29 5.46 -1.45
N ALA A 120 -13.91 6.49 -2.02
CA ALA A 120 -14.80 6.33 -3.16
C ALA A 120 -14.10 5.68 -4.38
N ARG A 121 -12.82 6.02 -4.60
CA ARG A 121 -12.02 5.39 -5.65
C ARG A 121 -11.72 3.93 -5.36
N ALA A 122 -11.33 3.58 -4.13
CA ALA A 122 -11.10 2.21 -3.71
C ALA A 122 -12.38 1.35 -3.81
N GLU A 123 -13.54 1.92 -3.45
CA GLU A 123 -14.84 1.25 -3.63
C GLU A 123 -15.21 1.02 -5.09
N ALA A 124 -14.89 1.98 -5.97
CA ALA A 124 -15.10 1.82 -7.40
C ALA A 124 -14.22 0.68 -7.95
N LEU A 125 -12.95 0.63 -7.57
CA LEU A 125 -12.05 -0.47 -7.91
C LEU A 125 -12.60 -1.80 -7.39
N SER A 126 -12.96 -1.88 -6.11
CA SER A 126 -13.52 -3.11 -5.50
C SER A 126 -14.77 -3.62 -6.24
N ARG A 127 -15.65 -2.72 -6.68
CA ARG A 127 -16.83 -3.08 -7.48
C ARG A 127 -16.47 -3.57 -8.87
N SER A 128 -15.52 -2.93 -9.55
CA SER A 128 -15.02 -3.39 -10.85
C SER A 128 -14.43 -4.80 -10.75
N LEU A 129 -13.61 -5.05 -9.71
CA LEU A 129 -13.04 -6.37 -9.44
C LEU A 129 -14.13 -7.43 -9.22
N ALA A 130 -15.15 -7.11 -8.42
CA ALA A 130 -16.26 -8.03 -8.19
C ALA A 130 -17.05 -8.35 -9.48
N GLN A 131 -17.17 -7.39 -10.39
CA GLN A 131 -17.83 -7.61 -11.67
C GLN A 131 -17.00 -8.54 -12.57
N GLU A 132 -15.69 -8.31 -12.67
CA GLU A 132 -14.77 -9.17 -13.45
C GLU A 132 -14.74 -10.62 -12.95
N ASP A 133 -14.79 -10.82 -11.63
CA ASP A 133 -14.92 -12.15 -10.99
C ASP A 133 -16.21 -12.87 -11.43
N ILE A 134 -17.35 -12.15 -11.45
CA ILE A 134 -18.65 -12.71 -11.85
C ILE A 134 -18.66 -13.07 -13.33
N ASP A 135 -18.13 -12.20 -14.19
CA ASP A 135 -18.07 -12.43 -15.63
C ASP A 135 -17.16 -13.64 -15.95
N SER A 136 -16.00 -13.72 -15.30
CA SER A 136 -15.07 -14.86 -15.43
C SER A 136 -15.72 -16.18 -14.97
N PHE A 137 -16.52 -16.14 -13.89
CA PHE A 137 -17.27 -17.30 -13.42
C PHE A 137 -18.34 -17.75 -14.44
N ALA A 138 -19.09 -16.80 -15.01
CA ALA A 138 -20.13 -17.09 -16.00
C ALA A 138 -19.53 -17.70 -17.28
N ASP A 139 -18.40 -17.16 -17.75
CA ASP A 139 -17.68 -17.69 -18.92
C ASP A 139 -17.17 -19.12 -18.68
N ASN A 140 -16.63 -19.39 -17.49
CA ASN A 140 -16.18 -20.72 -17.12
C ASN A 140 -17.35 -21.72 -17.05
N LEU A 141 -18.50 -21.33 -16.49
CA LEU A 141 -19.70 -22.17 -16.47
C LEU A 141 -20.18 -22.50 -17.88
N LYS A 142 -20.27 -21.50 -18.76
CA LYS A 142 -20.66 -21.68 -20.16
C LYS A 142 -19.69 -22.58 -20.92
N PHE A 143 -18.39 -22.47 -20.65
CA PHE A 143 -17.38 -23.37 -21.20
C PHE A 143 -17.60 -24.82 -20.73
N ILE A 144 -17.90 -25.03 -19.44
CA ILE A 144 -18.19 -26.36 -18.89
C ILE A 144 -19.45 -26.94 -19.53
N GLU A 145 -20.54 -26.17 -19.65
CA GLU A 145 -21.77 -26.61 -20.32
C GLU A 145 -21.53 -26.98 -21.78
N THR A 146 -20.75 -26.17 -22.50
CA THR A 146 -20.43 -26.46 -23.91
C THR A 146 -19.58 -27.73 -24.05
N ARG A 147 -18.60 -27.91 -23.17
CA ARG A 147 -17.62 -29.00 -23.27
C ARG A 147 -18.10 -30.31 -22.67
N TYR A 148 -18.98 -30.26 -21.68
CA TYR A 148 -19.41 -31.41 -20.88
C TYR A 148 -20.94 -31.57 -20.80
N GLY A 149 -21.72 -30.52 -21.06
CA GLY A 149 -23.19 -30.61 -21.20
C GLY A 149 -23.64 -31.13 -22.57
N GLY A 150 -22.72 -31.22 -23.53
CA GLY A 150 -22.93 -31.81 -24.86
C GLY A 150 -22.53 -33.29 -24.97
N ARG A 151 -23.16 -34.16 -24.18
CA ARG A 151 -23.32 -35.59 -24.50
C ARG A 151 -24.70 -35.95 -23.99
N ASP A 152 -25.73 -35.87 -24.84
CA ASP A 152 -26.04 -37.01 -25.68
C ASP A 152 -26.87 -36.64 -26.94
N PRO A 153 -26.38 -36.92 -28.17
CA PRO A 153 -27.21 -37.00 -29.36
C PRO A 153 -27.49 -38.44 -29.86
N LEU A 154 -27.30 -39.49 -29.05
CA LEU A 154 -27.58 -40.90 -29.38
C LEU A 154 -27.98 -41.76 -28.14
N GLY A 155 -29.11 -41.42 -27.52
CA GLY A 155 -29.71 -42.10 -26.38
C GLY A 155 -31.22 -42.15 -26.52
#